data_AF-A0AAJ0XFD4-F1
#
_entry.id   AF-A0AAJ0XFD4-F1
#
_cell.length_a   1.000
_cell.length_b   1.000
_cell.length_c   1.000
_cell.angle_alpha   90.00
_cell.angle_beta   90.00
_cell.angle_gamma   90.00
#
_symmetry.space_group_name_H-M   'P 1'
#
loop_
_entity.id
_entity.type
_entity.pdbx_description
1 polymer ?
#
loop_
_entity_poly.entity_id
_entity_poly.type
_entity_poly.pdbx_seq_one_letter_code
_entity_poly.pdbx_strand_id
1 'polypeptide(L)'
;MLFLGDDSLAEGFSVIGFETYPNPEPSAVDRVFRDLLSARDQAFVIVDDAVMQMEVEHLKRVRREGGRIVVVAVPPLSAPPRLGSEVAERLASMFGGANLLQPTATKDST
;
A
#
# COMPACT_ATOMS: atom_id res chain seq x y z
N MET A 1 9.74 10.90 -0.82
CA MET A 1 9.21 9.55 -1.09
C MET A 1 9.43 8.74 0.17
N LEU A 2 8.40 8.07 0.66
CA LEU A 2 8.44 7.42 1.98
C LEU A 2 8.11 5.93 1.84
N PHE A 3 8.78 5.10 2.61
CA PHE A 3 8.46 3.68 2.79
C PHE A 3 8.19 3.41 4.27
N LEU A 4 7.08 2.74 4.58
CA LEU A 4 6.72 2.32 5.93
C LEU A 4 6.33 0.84 5.90
N GLY A 5 7.05 -0.03 6.60
CA GLY A 5 6.74 -1.46 6.59
C GLY A 5 7.90 -2.31 7.06
N ASP A 6 7.87 -3.59 6.67
CA ASP A 6 8.86 -4.59 7.06
C ASP A 6 10.31 -4.13 6.82
N ASP A 7 11.18 -4.44 7.78
CA ASP A 7 12.60 -4.08 7.78
C ASP A 7 13.34 -4.57 6.53
N SER A 8 13.02 -5.78 6.05
CA SER A 8 13.67 -6.34 4.85
C SER A 8 13.36 -5.55 3.58
N LEU A 9 12.15 -4.99 3.49
CA LEU A 9 11.77 -4.11 2.39
C LEU A 9 12.38 -2.70 2.58
N ALA A 10 12.39 -2.21 3.81
CA ALA A 10 12.95 -0.89 4.14
C ALA A 10 14.43 -0.80 3.74
N GLU A 11 15.21 -1.86 3.94
CA GLU A 11 16.61 -1.90 3.51
C GLU A 11 16.73 -1.62 2.00
N GLY A 12 15.97 -2.33 1.17
CA GLY A 12 15.98 -2.15 -0.29
C GLY A 12 15.51 -0.77 -0.74
N PHE A 13 14.47 -0.21 -0.10
CA PHE A 13 13.96 1.12 -0.43
C PHE A 13 14.93 2.25 -0.05
N SER A 14 15.72 2.07 1.03
CA SER A 14 16.70 3.07 1.45
C SER A 14 17.79 3.31 0.39
N VAL A 15 18.19 2.26 -0.33
CA VAL A 15 19.22 2.31 -1.39
C VAL A 15 18.78 3.15 -2.59
N ILE A 16 17.47 3.26 -2.82
CA ILE A 16 16.90 4.02 -3.95
C ILE A 16 16.35 5.38 -3.53
N GLY A 17 16.73 5.87 -2.34
CA GLY A 17 16.44 7.24 -1.90
C GLY A 17 15.06 7.46 -1.28
N PHE A 18 14.40 6.39 -0.84
CA PHE A 18 13.22 6.55 0.02
C PHE A 18 13.66 6.89 1.44
N GLU A 19 12.87 7.74 2.10
CA GLU A 19 12.90 7.86 3.55
C GLU A 19 12.15 6.66 4.13
N THR A 20 12.85 5.84 4.92
CA THR A 20 12.33 4.53 5.34
C THR A 20 12.03 4.49 6.84
N TYR A 21 10.93 3.83 7.17
CA TYR A 21 10.45 3.58 8.53
C TYR A 21 10.26 2.07 8.69
N PRO A 22 11.28 1.34 9.15
CA PRO A 22 11.20 -0.10 9.35
C PRO A 22 10.33 -0.45 10.56
N ASN A 23 9.47 -1.46 10.41
CA ASN A 23 8.56 -2.00 11.43
C ASN A 23 7.89 -0.91 12.29
N PRO A 24 7.19 0.07 11.69
CA PRO A 24 6.71 1.22 12.44
C PRO A 24 5.50 0.84 13.29
N GLU A 25 5.50 1.30 14.55
CA GLU A 25 4.34 1.22 15.42
C GLU A 25 3.20 2.12 14.90
N PRO A 26 1.92 1.80 15.18
CA PRO A 26 0.78 2.58 14.68
C PRO A 26 0.84 4.08 15.03
N SER A 27 1.39 4.43 16.19
CA SER A 27 1.57 5.82 16.61
C SER A 27 2.59 6.59 15.78
N ALA A 28 3.65 5.91 15.31
CA ALA A 28 4.65 6.48 14.41
C ALA A 28 4.05 6.69 13.02
N VAL A 29 3.29 5.70 12.51
CA VAL A 29 2.55 5.81 11.25
C VAL A 29 1.61 7.02 11.29
N ASP A 30 0.80 7.16 12.35
CA ASP A 30 -0.12 8.29 12.52
C ASP A 30 0.60 9.64 12.50
N ARG A 31 1.74 9.71 13.18
CA ARG A 31 2.58 10.91 13.20
C ARG A 31 3.08 11.30 11.81
N VAL A 32 3.64 10.35 11.06
CA VAL A 32 4.15 10.62 9.70
C VAL A 32 3.03 11.19 8.82
N PHE A 33 1.86 10.55 8.79
CA PHE A 33 0.75 11.02 7.96
C PHE A 33 0.16 12.35 8.44
N ARG A 34 0.10 12.60 9.75
CA ARG A 34 -0.32 13.89 10.30
C ARG A 34 0.63 15.00 9.90
N ASP A 35 1.94 14.76 10.01
CA ASP A 35 2.97 15.74 9.71
C ASP A 35 2.91 16.09 8.21
N LEU A 36 2.82 15.08 7.32
CA LEU A 36 2.58 15.27 5.88
C LEU A 36 1.32 16.12 5.61
N LEU A 37 0.18 15.78 6.23
CA LEU A 37 -1.06 16.53 6.04
C LEU A 37 -0.90 18.01 6.45
N SER A 38 -0.29 18.26 7.60
CA SER A 38 -0.10 19.59 8.18
C SER A 38 0.85 20.48 7.35
N ALA A 39 1.94 19.89 6.84
CA ALA A 39 2.94 20.58 6.03
C ALA A 39 2.45 20.93 4.62
N ARG A 40 1.30 20.39 4.21
CA ARG A 40 0.78 20.49 2.84
C ARG A 40 1.67 19.84 1.76
N ASP A 41 2.53 18.89 2.15
CA ASP A 41 3.43 18.15 1.28
C ASP A 41 2.74 17.34 0.17
N GLN A 42 3.45 17.21 -0.94
CA GLN A 42 3.18 16.21 -1.97
C GLN A 42 4.07 15.00 -1.73
N ALA A 43 3.48 13.82 -1.53
CA ALA A 43 4.23 12.63 -1.15
C ALA A 43 3.73 11.39 -1.87
N PHE A 44 4.68 10.57 -2.32
CA PHE A 44 4.45 9.19 -2.71
C PHE A 44 4.92 8.30 -1.57
N VAL A 45 3.97 7.56 -0.99
CA VAL A 45 4.16 6.73 0.20
C VAL A 45 3.87 5.28 -0.17
N ILE A 46 4.88 4.43 -0.02
CA ILE A 46 4.74 2.99 -0.12
C ILE A 46 4.58 2.45 1.30
N VAL A 47 3.60 1.58 1.49
CA VAL A 47 3.39 0.85 2.73
C VAL A 47 3.35 -0.64 2.45
N ASP A 48 3.68 -1.50 3.41
CA ASP A 48 3.33 -2.91 3.29
C ASP A 48 1.85 -3.16 3.64
N ASP A 49 1.38 -4.40 3.41
CA ASP A 49 0.00 -4.78 3.73
C ASP A 49 -0.34 -4.62 5.23
N ALA A 50 0.62 -4.82 6.13
CA ALA A 50 0.39 -4.73 7.57
C ALA A 50 0.12 -3.27 7.98
N VAL A 51 0.95 -2.33 7.51
CA VAL A 51 0.76 -0.88 7.71
C VAL A 51 -0.52 -0.41 7.03
N MET A 52 -0.83 -0.91 5.82
CA MET A 52 -2.05 -0.53 5.09
C MET A 52 -3.34 -0.92 5.82
N GLN A 53 -3.31 -2.02 6.58
CA GLN A 53 -4.43 -2.54 7.38
C GLN A 53 -4.52 -1.92 8.78
N MET A 54 -3.54 -1.10 9.19
CA MET A 54 -3.59 -0.47 10.50
C MET A 54 -4.77 0.51 10.60
N GLU A 55 -5.47 0.46 11.73
CA GLU A 55 -6.60 1.33 12.03
C GLU A 55 -6.13 2.72 12.50
N VAL A 56 -5.40 3.42 11.63
CA VAL A 56 -4.76 4.72 11.91
C VAL A 56 -5.55 5.86 11.25
N GLU A 57 -5.92 6.87 12.04
CA GLU A 57 -6.82 7.94 11.63
C GLU A 57 -6.27 8.76 10.46
N HIS A 58 -5.02 9.25 10.56
CA HIS A 58 -4.44 10.10 9.50
C HIS A 58 -4.15 9.33 8.21
N LEU A 59 -3.78 8.05 8.31
CA LEU A 59 -3.63 7.16 7.14
C LEU A 59 -4.98 6.98 6.42
N LYS A 60 -6.04 6.67 7.16
CA LYS A 60 -7.40 6.54 6.59
C LYS A 60 -7.86 7.84 5.94
N ARG A 61 -7.59 8.97 6.58
CA ARG A 61 -7.93 10.30 6.05
C ARG A 61 -7.23 10.57 4.73
N VAL A 62 -5.91 10.37 4.65
CA VAL A 62 -5.14 10.51 3.41
C VAL A 62 -5.69 9.63 2.30
N ARG A 63 -6.00 8.36 2.60
CA ARG A 63 -6.59 7.42 1.62
C ARG A 63 -7.96 7.86 1.10
N ARG A 64 -8.78 8.52 1.93
CA ARG A 64 -10.11 9.03 1.53
C ARG A 64 -10.04 10.34 0.77
N GLU A 65 -9.19 11.26 1.18
CA GLU A 65 -9.04 12.59 0.55
C GLU A 65 -8.37 12.47 -0.82
N GLY A 66 -7.30 11.67 -0.91
CA GLY A 66 -6.51 11.53 -2.13
C GLY A 66 -5.84 12.83 -2.60
N GLY A 67 -5.34 12.81 -3.84
CA GLY A 67 -4.73 13.98 -4.49
C GLY A 67 -3.22 14.11 -4.24
N ARG A 68 -2.82 14.91 -3.26
CA ARG A 68 -1.41 15.30 -3.04
C ARG A 68 -0.54 14.21 -2.38
N ILE A 69 -1.15 13.30 -1.64
CA ILE A 69 -0.46 12.17 -1.02
C ILE A 69 -1.02 10.90 -1.64
N VAL A 70 -0.17 10.16 -2.34
CA VAL A 70 -0.51 8.87 -2.95
C VAL A 70 0.05 7.77 -2.05
N VAL A 71 -0.82 6.88 -1.60
CA VAL A 71 -0.45 5.74 -0.75
C VAL A 71 -0.71 4.46 -1.53
N VAL A 72 0.31 3.60 -1.63
CA VAL A 72 0.22 2.30 -2.30
C VAL A 72 0.77 1.21 -1.39
N ALA A 73 0.07 0.07 -1.39
CA ALA A 73 0.52 -1.12 -0.68
C ALA A 73 1.45 -1.97 -1.56
N VAL A 74 2.50 -2.54 -0.95
CA VAL A 74 3.33 -3.58 -1.55
C VAL A 74 3.19 -4.88 -0.75
N PRO A 75 3.12 -6.03 -1.43
CA PRO A 75 3.02 -7.32 -0.76
C PRO A 75 4.34 -7.66 -0.04
N PRO A 76 4.29 -8.54 0.99
CA PRO A 76 5.47 -9.04 1.65
C PRO A 76 6.34 -9.87 0.69
N LEU A 77 7.66 -9.88 0.91
CA LEU A 77 8.62 -10.68 0.12
C LEU A 77 8.55 -12.19 0.42
N SER A 78 8.16 -12.55 1.64
CA SER A 78 8.26 -13.91 2.19
C SER A 78 7.04 -14.80 1.89
N ALA A 79 6.04 -14.29 1.16
CA ALA A 79 4.85 -15.03 0.80
C ALA A 79 4.43 -14.77 -0.66
N PRO A 80 3.72 -15.70 -1.31
CA PRO A 80 3.11 -15.44 -2.61
C PRO A 80 2.25 -14.17 -2.55
N PRO A 81 2.41 -13.22 -3.48
CA PRO A 81 1.68 -11.97 -3.45
C PRO A 81 0.17 -12.26 -3.54
N ARG A 82 -0.58 -11.80 -2.54
CA ARG A 82 -2.04 -11.81 -2.58
C ARG A 82 -2.48 -10.42 -3.03
N LEU A 83 -3.10 -10.33 -4.19
CA LEU A 83 -3.68 -9.08 -4.68
C LEU A 83 -4.98 -8.78 -3.91
N GLY A 84 -4.85 -8.41 -2.63
CA GLY A 84 -5.94 -7.88 -1.81
C GLY A 84 -6.17 -6.41 -2.15
N SER A 85 -6.80 -6.14 -3.30
CA SER A 85 -7.10 -4.77 -3.70
C SER A 85 -8.48 -4.37 -3.18
N GLU A 86 -8.57 -3.27 -2.41
CA GLU A 86 -9.86 -2.65 -2.08
C GLU A 86 -10.65 -2.32 -3.36
N VAL A 87 -9.96 -2.03 -4.46
CA VAL A 87 -10.60 -1.86 -5.78
C VAL A 87 -11.16 -3.20 -6.26
N ALA A 88 -10.41 -4.29 -6.20
CA ALA A 88 -10.94 -5.61 -6.59
C ALA A 88 -12.12 -6.05 -5.71
N GLU A 89 -12.08 -5.78 -4.40
CA GLU A 89 -13.19 -6.05 -3.47
C GLU A 89 -14.40 -5.16 -3.76
N ARG A 90 -14.20 -3.86 -3.99
CA ARG A 90 -15.27 -2.93 -4.39
C ARG A 90 -15.87 -3.32 -5.72
N LEU A 91 -15.04 -3.61 -6.73
CA LEU A 91 -15.48 -4.11 -8.03
C LEU A 91 -16.27 -5.42 -7.88
N ALA A 92 -15.80 -6.37 -7.07
CA ALA A 92 -16.52 -7.61 -6.80
C ALA A 92 -17.87 -7.36 -6.10
N SER A 93 -17.94 -6.38 -5.19
CA SER A 93 -19.20 -5.99 -4.51
C SER A 93 -20.17 -5.25 -5.44
N MET A 94 -19.67 -4.44 -6.39
CA MET A 94 -20.46 -3.65 -7.33
C MET A 94 -20.95 -4.46 -8.53
N PHE A 95 -20.12 -5.40 -9.01
CA PHE A 95 -20.38 -6.19 -10.21
C PHE A 95 -20.69 -7.66 -9.92
N GLY A 96 -20.76 -8.05 -8.65
CA GLY A 96 -21.17 -9.40 -8.22
C GLY A 96 -20.22 -10.49 -8.68
N GLY A 97 -19.00 -10.56 -8.13
CA GLY A 97 -18.12 -11.74 -8.10
C GLY A 97 -17.78 -12.45 -9.42
N ALA A 98 -18.17 -11.94 -10.59
CA ALA A 98 -17.98 -12.63 -11.86
C ALA A 98 -16.60 -12.32 -12.45
N ASN A 99 -15.70 -13.31 -12.36
CA ASN A 99 -14.61 -13.57 -13.32
C ASN A 99 -13.50 -12.52 -13.54
N LEU A 100 -13.07 -11.76 -12.53
CA LEU A 100 -11.92 -10.84 -12.71
C LEU A 100 -10.53 -11.50 -12.60
N LEU A 101 -10.43 -12.82 -12.36
CA LEU A 101 -9.16 -13.51 -12.10
C LEU A 101 -9.04 -14.87 -12.79
N GLN A 102 -9.48 -15.02 -14.05
CA GLN A 102 -9.10 -16.18 -14.84
C GLN A 102 -7.82 -15.83 -15.64
N PRO A 103 -6.66 -16.45 -15.33
CA PRO A 103 -5.51 -16.36 -16.23
C PRO A 103 -5.94 -16.98 -17.55
N THR A 104 -5.84 -16.22 -18.64
CA THR A 104 -5.94 -16.79 -19.98
C THR A 104 -4.79 -17.78 -20.13
N ALA A 105 -5.09 -19.07 -19.97
CA ALA A 105 -4.18 -20.13 -20.36
C ALA A 105 -4.06 -20.09 -21.88
N THR A 106 -3.09 -19.33 -22.38
CA THR A 106 -2.53 -19.54 -23.71
C THR A 106 -1.89 -20.92 -23.69
N LYS A 107 -2.52 -21.89 -24.33
CA LYS A 107 -1.85 -23.13 -24.70
C LYS A 107 -1.74 -23.15 -26.21
N ASP A 108 -0.51 -22.94 -26.65
CA ASP A 108 -0.05 -23.06 -28.02
C ASP A 108 -0.42 -24.44 -28.61
N SER A 109 -0.76 -24.38 -29.90
CA SER A 109 -0.69 -25.38 -30.97
C SER A 109 -0.20 -26.80 -30.64
N THR A 110 -0.98 -27.81 -31.06
CA THR A 110 -0.71 -28.65 -32.26
C THR A 110 -1.89 -29.58 -32.50
#